data_AF-A0A7S0XRK3-F1
#
_entry.id   AF-A0A7S0XRK3-F1
#
_cell.length_a   1.000
_cell.length_b   1.000
_cell.length_c   1.000
_cell.angle_alpha   90.00
_cell.angle_beta   90.00
_cell.angle_gamma   90.00
#
_symmetry.space_group_name_H-M   'P 1'
#
loop_
_entity.id
_entity.type
_entity.pdbx_description
1 polymer ?
#
loop_
_entity_poly.entity_id
_entity_poly.type
_entity_poly.pdbx_seq_one_letter_code
_entity_poly.pdbx_strand_id
1 'polypeptide(L)'
;MPSIVIQKVDGEFAVYYRSITPQLRRQIRYLDEDGKGKFWVYCEENEFDDDGLADDVHGDAEDSCLILFDEQFPFLAHQNCLPDNEKREIIFEMLCRFTRGNFVVTVESVDSASHFDGITQENIEHVGNILRRNGLLSIDLLKRRPLMMMFAAQQKSRCDLLSLLVSDYDLYRVRSYSNGESIASSWLWATDAFESDSLPPSIAIPCTTQESASTTTSFVEFASCCIESHHEAICSRLSLAIPTANRLNESIEEATQQLYRLLLFLSNLLQKAEQNMVPLTPFHIDCCLMYQADCDVAHILRAHDIKFKTKSAGTKHVLKDLLKDLSPEPNYLHRKRVIFMVNRDNVILSEPPFDSPTSVLPMEYIPQWHINATKAWLMPGMTDQAEATRFHEQTLTFSFHVVSKDNIKLWLFRRQQCIRVLPSYLTEILAAIFVMNERNTTFMKRSADFIDCVVQTMETVLVDRDMSLLYALKPSRTAEAQSTDEAEHEREFDEEKNEMDDDDDVEDDDDDDDSQEEE
;
A
#
# COMPACT_ATOMS: atom_id res chain seq x y z
N MET A 1 -18.14 37.73 -5.70
CA MET A 1 -17.18 36.70 -6.14
C MET A 1 -16.28 36.40 -4.96
N PRO A 2 -15.93 35.14 -4.75
CA PRO A 2 -15.13 34.71 -3.62
C PRO A 2 -13.74 35.34 -3.59
N SER A 3 -13.17 35.35 -2.39
CA SER A 3 -11.87 35.92 -2.05
C SER A 3 -10.74 35.33 -2.93
N ILE A 4 -9.83 36.07 -3.58
CA ILE A 4 -8.68 35.43 -4.27
C ILE A 4 -7.77 34.77 -3.23
N VAL A 5 -7.67 35.37 -2.03
CA VAL A 5 -6.87 34.82 -0.94
C VAL A 5 -7.53 33.57 -0.36
N ILE A 6 -8.85 33.59 -0.15
CA ILE A 6 -9.61 32.41 0.29
C ILE A 6 -9.42 31.23 -0.68
N GLN A 7 -9.53 31.49 -1.99
CA GLN A 7 -9.30 30.46 -3.02
C GLN A 7 -7.92 29.84 -2.92
N LYS A 8 -6.90 30.68 -2.74
CA LYS A 8 -5.53 30.23 -2.62
C LYS A 8 -5.35 29.37 -1.36
N VAL A 9 -5.82 29.83 -0.21
CA VAL A 9 -5.70 29.10 1.06
C VAL A 9 -6.43 27.76 1.00
N ASP A 10 -7.63 27.73 0.41
CA ASP A 10 -8.40 26.51 0.20
C ASP A 10 -7.66 25.50 -0.68
N GLY A 11 -7.02 25.98 -1.77
CA GLY A 11 -6.16 25.16 -2.62
C GLY A 11 -4.98 24.53 -1.87
N GLU A 12 -4.34 25.29 -0.97
CA GLU A 12 -3.25 24.78 -0.13
C GLU A 12 -3.73 23.73 0.87
N PHE A 13 -4.91 23.92 1.49
CA PHE A 13 -5.52 22.87 2.29
C PHE A 13 -5.86 21.64 1.45
N ALA A 14 -6.35 21.80 0.22
CA ALA A 14 -6.57 20.66 -0.67
C ALA A 14 -5.26 19.90 -0.97
N VAL A 15 -4.12 20.58 -1.08
CA VAL A 15 -2.80 19.93 -1.19
C VAL A 15 -2.41 19.23 0.12
N TYR A 16 -2.59 19.88 1.27
CA TYR A 16 -2.33 19.29 2.58
C TYR A 16 -3.18 18.03 2.84
N TYR A 17 -4.48 18.08 2.60
CA TYR A 17 -5.39 16.93 2.71
C TYR A 17 -5.02 15.84 1.69
N ARG A 18 -4.43 16.17 0.54
CA ARG A 18 -3.95 15.15 -0.40
C ARG A 18 -2.66 14.47 0.05
N SER A 19 -1.81 15.16 0.80
CA SER A 19 -0.46 14.71 1.18
C SER A 19 -0.44 13.89 2.47
N ILE A 20 -1.17 14.29 3.51
CA ILE A 20 -1.21 13.55 4.78
C ILE A 20 -2.13 12.33 4.73
N THR A 21 -2.90 12.19 3.65
CA THR A 21 -4.12 11.37 3.66
C THR A 21 -4.31 10.38 2.51
N PRO A 22 -3.34 9.53 2.12
CA PRO A 22 -3.68 8.38 1.27
C PRO A 22 -4.80 7.49 1.86
N GLN A 23 -4.89 7.42 3.20
CA GLN A 23 -5.81 6.52 3.93
C GLN A 23 -7.20 7.12 4.24
N LEU A 24 -7.32 8.42 4.49
CA LEU A 24 -8.62 9.09 4.70
C LEU A 24 -9.14 9.83 3.46
N ARG A 25 -8.47 9.74 2.29
CA ARG A 25 -9.00 10.22 0.98
C ARG A 25 -10.45 9.81 0.73
N ARG A 26 -10.92 8.70 1.32
CA ARG A 26 -12.31 8.22 1.22
C ARG A 26 -13.23 8.60 2.37
N GLN A 27 -12.70 8.91 3.56
CA GLN A 27 -13.52 9.23 4.73
C GLN A 27 -13.73 10.74 4.89
N ILE A 28 -12.76 11.54 4.44
CA ILE A 28 -12.78 13.00 4.57
C ILE A 28 -12.62 13.57 3.16
N ARG A 29 -13.74 13.77 2.47
CA ARG A 29 -13.76 14.56 1.23
C ARG A 29 -13.49 16.00 1.62
N TYR A 30 -12.33 16.52 1.22
CA TYR A 30 -12.02 17.94 1.39
C TYR A 30 -12.78 18.79 0.38
N LEU A 31 -12.75 18.38 -0.89
CA LEU A 31 -13.48 19.03 -1.98
C LEU A 31 -14.90 18.44 -2.09
N ASP A 32 -15.89 19.30 -2.28
CA ASP A 32 -17.27 18.93 -2.60
C ASP A 32 -17.45 18.60 -4.10
N GLU A 33 -18.70 18.42 -4.54
CA GLU A 33 -19.04 18.12 -5.94
C GLU A 33 -18.77 19.28 -6.90
N ASP A 34 -18.76 20.51 -6.39
CA ASP A 34 -18.46 21.74 -7.14
C ASP A 34 -16.96 22.07 -7.14
N GLY A 35 -16.13 21.23 -6.50
CA GLY A 35 -14.69 21.43 -6.38
C GLY A 35 -14.28 22.48 -5.34
N LYS A 36 -15.19 22.89 -4.44
CA LYS A 36 -14.89 23.78 -3.32
C LYS A 36 -14.42 22.99 -2.12
N GLY A 37 -13.35 23.44 -1.48
CA GLY A 37 -12.86 22.84 -0.26
C GLY A 37 -13.66 23.21 0.99
N LYS A 38 -13.52 22.42 2.05
CA LYS A 38 -14.19 22.69 3.34
C LYS A 38 -13.88 24.08 3.89
N PHE A 39 -12.64 24.55 3.75
CA PHE A 39 -12.26 25.89 4.23
C PHE A 39 -13.01 26.98 3.46
N TRP A 40 -13.10 26.84 2.14
CA TRP A 40 -13.89 27.74 1.31
C TRP A 40 -15.36 27.78 1.72
N VAL A 41 -15.99 26.60 1.83
CA VAL A 41 -17.40 26.49 2.21
C VAL A 41 -17.64 27.14 3.56
N TYR A 42 -16.74 26.92 4.53
CA TYR A 42 -16.81 27.55 5.84
C TYR A 42 -16.72 29.08 5.77
N CYS A 43 -15.80 29.63 4.96
CA CYS A 43 -15.70 31.08 4.78
C CYS A 43 -16.95 31.68 4.13
N GLU A 44 -17.54 31.00 3.13
CA GLU A 44 -18.80 31.44 2.50
C GLU A 44 -19.97 31.41 3.47
N GLU A 45 -20.12 30.33 4.26
CA GLU A 45 -21.22 30.18 5.22
C GLU A 45 -21.17 31.18 6.39
N ASN A 46 -19.97 31.64 6.74
CA ASN A 46 -19.73 32.59 7.84
C ASN A 46 -19.45 34.02 7.36
N GLU A 47 -19.67 34.31 6.07
CA GLU A 47 -19.49 35.63 5.47
C GLU A 47 -18.09 36.24 5.64
N PHE A 48 -17.04 35.39 5.67
CA PHE A 48 -15.65 35.86 5.65
C PHE A 48 -15.25 36.32 4.26
N ASP A 49 -14.74 37.55 4.17
CA ASP A 49 -14.04 38.08 3.00
C ASP A 49 -12.52 38.11 3.22
N ASP A 50 -11.76 38.64 2.25
CA ASP A 50 -10.30 38.70 2.35
C ASP A 50 -9.84 39.58 3.53
N ASP A 51 -10.60 40.62 3.89
CA ASP A 51 -10.29 41.51 5.02
C ASP A 51 -10.55 40.79 6.35
N GLY A 52 -11.68 40.10 6.49
CA GLY A 52 -11.99 39.28 7.66
C GLY A 52 -11.00 38.12 7.85
N LEU A 53 -10.57 37.48 6.75
CA LEU A 53 -9.50 36.48 6.79
C LEU A 53 -8.18 37.09 7.26
N ALA A 54 -7.81 38.26 6.75
CA ALA A 54 -6.59 38.93 7.15
C ALA A 54 -6.62 39.29 8.64
N ASP A 55 -7.73 39.85 9.13
CA ASP A 55 -7.86 40.25 10.54
C ASP A 55 -7.74 39.05 11.49
N ASP A 56 -8.40 37.92 11.18
CA ASP A 56 -8.35 36.70 11.99
C ASP A 56 -6.94 36.07 12.02
N VAL A 57 -6.23 36.08 10.89
CA VAL A 57 -4.88 35.52 10.75
C VAL A 57 -3.80 36.38 11.42
N HIS A 58 -4.05 37.66 11.66
CA HIS A 58 -3.15 38.52 12.45
C HIS A 58 -3.37 38.41 13.97
N GLY A 59 -4.43 37.71 14.40
CA GLY A 59 -4.75 37.47 15.80
C GLY A 59 -3.99 36.30 16.43
N ASP A 60 -4.49 35.85 17.58
CA ASP A 60 -4.00 34.67 18.30
C ASP A 60 -4.87 33.44 17.95
N ALA A 61 -4.27 32.24 17.98
CA ALA A 61 -4.98 31.00 17.64
C ALA A 61 -6.19 30.71 18.54
N GLU A 62 -6.18 31.19 19.79
CA GLU A 62 -7.29 31.01 20.73
C GLU A 62 -8.54 31.80 20.34
N ASP A 63 -8.35 32.93 19.65
CA ASP A 63 -9.42 33.84 19.22
C ASP A 63 -9.85 33.61 17.76
N SER A 64 -9.04 32.87 16.99
CA SER A 64 -9.34 32.55 15.59
C SER A 64 -10.57 31.66 15.47
N CYS A 65 -11.56 32.09 14.69
CA CYS A 65 -12.72 31.25 14.38
C CYS A 65 -12.47 30.38 13.14
N LEU A 66 -11.45 30.69 12.34
CA LEU A 66 -11.12 29.97 11.11
C LEU A 66 -10.53 28.59 11.36
N ILE A 67 -9.90 28.35 12.51
CA ILE A 67 -9.39 27.02 12.90
C ILE A 67 -10.48 25.96 13.11
N LEU A 68 -11.76 26.35 13.13
CA LEU A 68 -12.90 25.47 13.36
C LEU A 68 -13.56 24.99 12.05
N PHE A 69 -12.96 25.28 10.89
CA PHE A 69 -13.55 24.97 9.59
C PHE A 69 -13.76 23.47 9.34
N ASP A 70 -13.00 22.59 10.00
CA ASP A 70 -13.16 21.14 9.92
C ASP A 70 -13.00 20.49 11.30
N GLU A 71 -14.10 20.04 11.90
CA GLU A 71 -14.08 19.26 13.15
C GLU A 71 -13.32 17.93 13.01
N GLN A 72 -13.15 17.43 11.78
CA GLN A 72 -12.44 16.21 11.45
C GLN A 72 -11.07 16.48 10.83
N PHE A 73 -10.46 17.63 11.14
CA PHE A 73 -9.16 18.01 10.59
C PHE A 73 -8.14 16.85 10.69
N PRO A 74 -7.53 16.41 9.58
CA PRO A 74 -6.60 15.28 9.59
C PRO A 74 -5.25 15.70 10.16
N PHE A 75 -4.90 15.21 11.35
CA PHE A 75 -3.59 15.42 11.96
C PHE A 75 -2.63 14.27 11.64
N LEU A 76 -1.32 14.57 11.63
CA LEU A 76 -0.29 13.52 11.54
C LEU A 76 -0.39 12.55 12.73
N ALA A 77 0.13 11.33 12.56
CA ALA A 77 0.01 10.27 13.58
C ALA A 77 0.50 10.71 14.97
N HIS A 78 1.60 11.46 15.05
CA HIS A 78 2.13 11.98 16.31
C HIS A 78 1.38 13.22 16.84
N GLN A 79 0.63 13.92 15.98
CA GLN A 79 -0.18 15.08 16.35
C GLN A 79 -1.54 14.66 16.91
N ASN A 80 -2.02 13.45 16.58
CA ASN A 80 -3.32 12.95 17.04
C ASN A 80 -3.42 12.80 18.57
N CYS A 81 -2.30 12.59 19.27
CA CYS A 81 -2.27 12.50 20.74
C CYS A 81 -2.09 13.85 21.44
N LEU A 82 -1.95 14.96 20.69
CA LEU A 82 -1.81 16.28 21.28
C LEU A 82 -3.15 16.75 21.88
N PRO A 83 -3.09 17.56 22.96
CA PRO A 83 -4.25 18.29 23.47
C PRO A 83 -4.94 19.16 22.39
N ASP A 84 -6.23 19.44 22.56
CA ASP A 84 -7.02 20.16 21.56
C ASP A 84 -6.52 21.59 21.31
N ASN A 85 -5.97 22.28 22.33
CA ASN A 85 -5.37 23.60 22.15
C ASN A 85 -4.11 23.55 21.27
N GLU A 86 -3.26 22.53 21.42
CA GLU A 86 -2.08 22.36 20.56
C GLU A 86 -2.47 21.99 19.12
N LYS A 87 -3.53 21.19 18.95
CA LYS A 87 -4.10 20.89 17.62
C LYS A 87 -4.63 22.14 16.92
N ARG A 88 -5.31 23.02 17.65
CA ARG A 88 -5.81 24.30 17.14
C ARG A 88 -4.67 25.22 16.71
N GLU A 89 -3.61 25.29 17.51
CA GLU A 89 -2.39 26.05 17.16
C GLU A 89 -1.78 25.56 15.83
N ILE A 90 -1.76 24.24 15.60
CA ILE A 90 -1.25 23.67 14.33
C ILE A 90 -2.10 24.14 13.13
N ILE A 91 -3.44 24.13 13.25
CA ILE A 91 -4.32 24.59 12.17
C ILE A 91 -4.11 26.10 11.93
N PHE A 92 -3.99 26.89 13.00
CA PHE A 92 -3.75 28.33 12.91
C PHE A 92 -2.43 28.66 12.24
N GLU A 93 -1.36 27.95 12.61
CA GLU A 93 -0.05 28.11 12.00
C GLU A 93 -0.09 27.78 10.50
N MET A 94 -0.84 26.75 10.11
CA MET A 94 -1.08 26.44 8.69
C MET A 94 -1.79 27.57 7.97
N LEU A 95 -2.90 28.09 8.51
CA LEU A 95 -3.62 29.25 7.96
C LEU A 95 -2.68 30.45 7.75
N CYS A 96 -1.87 30.79 8.75
CA CYS A 96 -0.86 31.86 8.67
C CYS A 96 0.18 31.62 7.56
N ARG A 97 0.58 30.37 7.34
CA ARG A 97 1.56 30.02 6.29
C ARG A 97 0.95 30.08 4.90
N PHE A 98 -0.30 29.63 4.75
CA PHE A 98 -0.98 29.52 3.45
C PHE A 98 -1.33 30.91 2.92
N THR A 99 -1.81 31.79 3.79
CA THR A 99 -2.09 33.21 3.46
C THR A 99 -0.85 33.95 2.99
N ARG A 100 0.31 33.71 3.63
CA ARG A 100 1.60 34.31 3.23
C ARG A 100 2.16 33.74 1.92
N GLY A 101 1.58 32.66 1.38
CA GLY A 101 2.07 31.99 0.17
C GLY A 101 3.44 31.31 0.33
N ASN A 102 3.88 31.08 1.57
CA ASN A 102 5.16 30.45 1.89
C ASN A 102 5.00 28.98 2.27
N PHE A 103 3.87 28.37 1.90
CA PHE A 103 3.60 27.00 2.26
C PHE A 103 4.05 26.05 1.15
N VAL A 104 5.19 25.42 1.41
CA VAL A 104 5.47 24.10 0.85
C VAL A 104 4.99 23.14 1.93
N VAL A 105 4.11 22.18 1.60
CA VAL A 105 3.90 21.05 2.49
C VAL A 105 5.23 20.29 2.54
N THR A 106 6.13 20.68 3.43
CA THR A 106 7.17 19.80 3.91
C THR A 106 6.45 18.82 4.82
N VAL A 107 5.82 17.80 4.24
CA VAL A 107 5.79 16.49 4.90
C VAL A 107 7.26 16.31 5.23
N GLU A 108 7.63 16.40 6.53
CA GLU A 108 9.02 16.32 6.94
C GLU A 108 9.61 15.19 6.14
N SER A 109 10.45 15.55 5.15
CA SER A 109 11.01 14.56 4.26
C SER A 109 11.74 13.69 5.23
N VAL A 110 11.29 12.44 5.41
CA VAL A 110 11.86 11.56 6.41
C VAL A 110 13.34 11.55 6.10
N ASP A 111 14.12 12.27 6.91
CA ASP A 111 15.49 12.57 6.57
C ASP A 111 16.19 11.23 6.66
N SER A 112 16.36 10.62 5.49
CA SER A 112 16.76 9.23 5.41
C SER A 112 18.17 9.10 5.96
N ALA A 113 18.99 10.16 5.97
CA ALA A 113 20.26 10.20 6.69
C ALA A 113 20.09 10.17 8.21
N SER A 114 19.14 10.92 8.77
CA SER A 114 18.89 10.97 10.22
C SER A 114 18.58 9.58 10.83
N HIS A 115 18.05 8.65 10.03
CA HIS A 115 17.82 7.27 10.45
C HIS A 115 19.12 6.46 10.65
N PHE A 116 20.19 6.83 9.95
CA PHE A 116 21.50 6.21 10.06
C PHE A 116 22.42 6.94 11.05
N ASP A 117 22.08 8.18 11.43
CA ASP A 117 22.84 8.95 12.39
C ASP A 117 22.94 8.23 13.73
N GLY A 118 24.17 8.01 14.18
CA GLY A 118 24.46 7.32 15.43
C GLY A 118 24.05 5.84 15.44
N ILE A 119 23.97 5.18 14.29
CA ILE A 119 23.94 3.71 14.23
C ILE A 119 25.34 3.17 14.52
N THR A 120 25.47 2.49 15.66
CA THR A 120 26.75 1.93 16.12
C THR A 120 26.88 0.44 15.78
N GLN A 121 28.08 -0.09 15.92
CA GLN A 121 28.33 -1.53 15.81
C GLN A 121 27.53 -2.34 16.85
N GLU A 122 27.30 -1.79 18.04
CA GLU A 122 26.45 -2.40 19.06
C GLU A 122 24.99 -2.54 18.60
N ASN A 123 24.45 -1.52 17.90
CA ASN A 123 23.10 -1.62 17.34
C ASN A 123 23.01 -2.75 16.30
N ILE A 124 24.02 -2.86 15.43
CA ILE A 124 24.11 -3.92 14.41
C ILE A 124 24.20 -5.31 15.08
N GLU A 125 25.03 -5.47 16.10
CA GLU A 125 25.19 -6.72 16.83
C GLU A 125 23.92 -7.10 17.61
N HIS A 126 23.26 -6.12 18.21
CA HIS A 126 21.99 -6.30 18.90
C HIS A 126 20.92 -6.86 17.96
N VAL A 127 20.75 -6.24 16.78
CA VAL A 127 19.82 -6.75 15.76
C VAL A 127 20.25 -8.13 15.25
N GLY A 128 21.54 -8.36 15.03
CA GLY A 128 22.06 -9.68 14.68
C GLY A 128 21.70 -10.75 15.72
N ASN A 129 21.72 -10.40 17.01
CA ASN A 129 21.32 -11.30 18.10
C ASN A 129 19.80 -11.55 18.12
N ILE A 130 18.97 -10.55 17.80
CA ILE A 130 17.51 -10.74 17.62
C ILE A 130 17.27 -11.74 16.47
N LEU A 131 17.94 -11.54 15.34
CA LEU A 131 17.79 -12.39 14.16
C LEU A 131 18.19 -13.84 14.40
N ARG A 132 19.33 -14.06 15.08
CA ARG A 132 19.78 -15.40 15.50
C ARG A 132 18.77 -16.07 16.42
N ARG A 133 18.27 -15.34 17.42
CA ARG A 133 17.28 -15.85 18.39
C ARG A 133 15.98 -16.27 17.70
N ASN A 134 15.56 -15.55 16.68
CA ASN A 134 14.34 -15.84 15.94
C ASN A 134 14.49 -17.03 14.98
N GLY A 135 15.71 -17.51 14.70
CA GLY A 135 15.95 -18.74 13.91
C GLY A 135 15.50 -18.67 12.44
N LEU A 136 15.17 -17.49 11.93
CA LEU A 136 14.50 -17.31 10.64
C LEU A 136 15.41 -16.83 9.50
N LEU A 137 16.69 -16.56 9.77
CA LEU A 137 17.62 -16.04 8.78
C LEU A 137 18.90 -16.87 8.67
N SER A 138 19.42 -16.98 7.45
CA SER A 138 20.68 -17.66 7.18
C SER A 138 21.85 -16.92 7.86
N ILE A 139 22.86 -17.68 8.31
CA ILE A 139 24.08 -17.12 8.89
C ILE A 139 24.78 -16.18 7.88
N ASP A 140 24.63 -16.45 6.58
CA ASP A 140 25.22 -15.64 5.52
C ASP A 140 24.58 -14.26 5.42
N LEU A 141 23.31 -14.12 5.78
CA LEU A 141 22.65 -12.82 5.81
C LEU A 141 23.27 -11.89 6.87
N LEU A 142 23.66 -12.45 8.03
CA LEU A 142 24.32 -11.70 9.09
C LEU A 142 25.70 -11.16 8.69
N LYS A 143 26.30 -11.68 7.60
CA LYS A 143 27.56 -11.19 7.03
C LYS A 143 27.34 -10.00 6.09
N ARG A 144 26.11 -9.75 5.63
CA ARG A 144 25.77 -8.66 4.70
C ARG A 144 25.61 -7.35 5.48
N ARG A 145 26.72 -6.64 5.67
CA ARG A 145 26.79 -5.44 6.51
C ARG A 145 25.81 -4.33 6.11
N PRO A 146 25.61 -3.98 4.82
CA PRO A 146 24.65 -2.94 4.46
C PRO A 146 23.23 -3.27 4.94
N LEU A 147 22.81 -4.52 4.73
CA LEU A 147 21.51 -5.00 5.15
C LEU A 147 21.35 -5.01 6.69
N MET A 148 22.40 -5.42 7.41
CA MET A 148 22.39 -5.37 8.88
C MET A 148 22.34 -3.94 9.43
N MET A 149 22.98 -2.99 8.76
CA MET A 149 22.90 -1.56 9.09
C MET A 149 21.50 -1.02 8.83
N MET A 150 20.86 -1.43 7.73
CA MET A 150 19.46 -1.11 7.44
C MET A 150 18.53 -1.61 8.56
N PHE A 151 18.68 -2.87 9.01
CA PHE A 151 17.87 -3.37 10.12
C PHE A 151 18.12 -2.62 11.44
N ALA A 152 19.37 -2.24 11.71
CA ALA A 152 19.70 -1.44 12.88
C ALA A 152 19.03 -0.05 12.82
N ALA A 153 19.05 0.60 11.65
CA ALA A 153 18.36 1.85 11.40
C ALA A 153 16.85 1.71 11.62
N GLN A 154 16.23 0.67 11.04
CA GLN A 154 14.80 0.36 11.23
C GLN A 154 14.43 0.17 12.70
N GLN A 155 15.24 -0.59 13.44
CA GLN A 155 14.99 -0.85 14.86
C GLN A 155 15.09 0.43 15.69
N LYS A 156 16.05 1.31 15.38
CA LYS A 156 16.27 2.58 16.09
C LYS A 156 15.16 3.59 15.80
N SER A 157 14.82 3.77 14.52
CA SER A 157 13.80 4.73 14.09
C SER A 157 12.37 4.23 14.27
N ARG A 158 12.19 2.93 14.56
CA ARG A 158 10.89 2.23 14.55
C ARG A 158 10.14 2.39 13.22
N CYS A 159 10.89 2.51 12.12
CA CYS A 159 10.37 2.65 10.77
C CYS A 159 10.73 1.41 9.94
N ASP A 160 9.80 0.91 9.12
CA ASP A 160 10.01 -0.26 8.26
C ASP A 160 10.76 0.10 6.95
N LEU A 161 11.88 0.80 7.07
CA LEU A 161 12.65 1.38 5.96
C LEU A 161 13.02 0.37 4.87
N LEU A 162 13.49 -0.84 5.22
CA LEU A 162 13.82 -1.84 4.21
C LEU A 162 12.58 -2.31 3.44
N SER A 163 11.48 -2.61 4.14
CA SER A 163 10.28 -3.08 3.43
C SER A 163 9.71 -1.96 2.57
N LEU A 164 9.84 -0.70 2.98
CA LEU A 164 9.49 0.46 2.19
C LEU A 164 10.28 0.53 0.88
N LEU A 165 11.61 0.47 0.96
CA LEU A 165 12.51 0.49 -0.21
C LEU A 165 12.27 -0.72 -1.13
N VAL A 166 12.12 -1.92 -0.57
CA VAL A 166 11.83 -3.14 -1.34
C VAL A 166 10.48 -3.03 -2.05
N SER A 167 9.45 -2.54 -1.36
CA SER A 167 8.13 -2.38 -1.97
C SER A 167 8.17 -1.36 -3.10
N ASP A 168 8.80 -0.20 -2.87
CA ASP A 168 8.92 0.83 -3.89
C ASP A 168 9.66 0.35 -5.14
N TYR A 169 10.74 -0.41 -4.94
CA TYR A 169 11.45 -1.05 -6.04
C TYR A 169 10.59 -2.09 -6.78
N ASP A 170 9.89 -2.95 -6.06
CA ASP A 170 9.01 -3.94 -6.68
C ASP A 170 7.90 -3.28 -7.50
N LEU A 171 7.36 -2.15 -7.03
CA LEU A 171 6.35 -1.37 -7.75
C LEU A 171 6.92 -0.72 -9.00
N TYR A 172 8.10 -0.13 -8.90
CA TYR A 172 8.82 0.41 -10.05
C TYR A 172 9.02 -0.67 -11.13
N ARG A 173 9.39 -1.90 -10.72
CA ARG A 173 9.51 -3.05 -11.64
C ARG A 173 8.17 -3.46 -12.26
N VAL A 174 7.08 -3.49 -11.49
CA VAL A 174 5.74 -3.81 -12.00
C VAL A 174 5.34 -2.81 -13.08
N ARG A 175 5.61 -1.52 -12.85
CA ARG A 175 5.33 -0.44 -13.81
C ARG A 175 6.15 -0.56 -15.08
N SER A 176 7.48 -0.64 -14.97
CA SER A 176 8.34 -0.84 -16.14
C SER A 176 7.91 -2.07 -16.94
N TYR A 177 7.61 -3.19 -16.28
CA TYR A 177 7.12 -4.38 -16.96
C TYR A 177 5.79 -4.17 -17.67
N SER A 178 4.84 -3.47 -17.04
CA SER A 178 3.51 -3.19 -17.62
C SER A 178 3.61 -2.26 -18.83
N ASN A 179 4.61 -1.38 -18.86
CA ASN A 179 4.93 -0.50 -19.98
C ASN A 179 5.69 -1.22 -21.12
N GLY A 180 5.95 -2.52 -20.99
CA GLY A 180 6.72 -3.29 -21.98
C GLY A 180 8.23 -3.05 -21.90
N GLU A 181 8.72 -2.34 -20.88
CA GLU A 181 10.15 -2.13 -20.65
C GLU A 181 10.81 -3.38 -20.07
N SER A 182 12.14 -3.44 -20.17
CA SER A 182 12.90 -4.46 -19.45
C SER A 182 12.74 -4.27 -17.94
N ILE A 183 12.74 -5.37 -17.18
CA ILE A 183 12.71 -5.31 -15.70
C ILE A 183 13.91 -4.50 -15.23
N ALA A 184 13.63 -3.35 -14.61
CA ALA A 184 14.68 -2.48 -14.13
C ALA A 184 15.53 -3.08 -13.00
N SER A 185 16.81 -2.72 -13.01
CA SER A 185 17.73 -3.05 -11.92
C SER A 185 17.40 -2.22 -10.68
N SER A 186 17.79 -2.74 -9.52
CA SER A 186 17.77 -2.01 -8.24
C SER A 186 18.61 -0.74 -8.32
N TRP A 187 19.70 -0.75 -9.08
CA TRP A 187 20.51 0.44 -9.30
C TRP A 187 19.74 1.52 -10.07
N LEU A 188 19.13 1.18 -11.21
CA LEU A 188 18.37 2.13 -12.02
C LEU A 188 17.20 2.70 -11.22
N TRP A 189 16.46 1.85 -10.51
CA TRP A 189 15.41 2.31 -9.59
C TRP A 189 15.95 3.27 -8.54
N ALA A 190 17.06 2.92 -7.88
CA ALA A 190 17.61 3.75 -6.83
C ALA A 190 18.02 5.11 -7.42
N THR A 191 18.72 5.12 -8.56
CA THR A 191 19.06 6.34 -9.29
C THR A 191 17.81 7.18 -9.59
N ASP A 192 16.80 6.65 -10.26
CA ASP A 192 15.57 7.39 -10.60
C ASP A 192 14.78 7.88 -9.38
N ALA A 193 14.72 7.05 -8.32
CA ALA A 193 13.99 7.37 -7.10
C ALA A 193 14.66 8.48 -6.29
N PHE A 194 15.96 8.66 -6.50
CA PHE A 194 16.82 9.50 -5.68
C PHE A 194 17.46 10.65 -6.48
N GLU A 195 17.32 10.73 -7.79
CA GLU A 195 17.99 11.76 -8.62
C GLU A 195 17.54 13.22 -8.38
N SER A 196 16.53 13.49 -7.54
CA SER A 196 16.22 14.86 -7.12
C SER A 196 17.31 15.42 -6.19
N ASP A 197 17.69 16.69 -6.36
CA ASP A 197 18.73 17.45 -5.62
C ASP A 197 18.67 17.42 -4.07
N SER A 198 17.68 16.74 -3.49
CA SER A 198 17.42 16.60 -2.06
C SER A 198 18.04 15.33 -1.43
N LEU A 199 18.98 14.66 -2.09
CA LEU A 199 19.54 13.45 -1.48
C LEU A 199 20.33 13.72 -0.21
N PRO A 200 20.23 12.82 0.78
CA PRO A 200 21.15 12.87 1.89
C PRO A 200 22.59 12.79 1.38
N PRO A 201 23.53 13.48 2.05
CA PRO A 201 24.95 13.30 1.77
C PRO A 201 25.35 11.82 1.89
N SER A 202 26.42 11.44 1.19
CA SER A 202 26.99 10.08 1.21
C SER A 202 26.89 9.41 2.58
N ILE A 203 26.29 8.22 2.65
CA ILE A 203 26.22 7.46 3.89
C ILE A 203 27.63 6.95 4.22
N ALA A 204 28.15 7.35 5.38
CA ALA A 204 29.31 6.70 5.95
C ALA A 204 28.91 5.30 6.42
N ILE A 205 29.29 4.27 5.65
CA ILE A 205 29.16 2.89 6.09
C ILE A 205 30.47 2.53 6.80
N PRO A 206 30.53 2.50 8.14
CA PRO A 206 31.75 2.12 8.83
C PRO A 206 32.10 0.69 8.41
N CYS A 207 33.14 0.48 7.63
CA CYS A 207 33.53 -0.84 7.14
C CYS A 207 34.43 -1.54 8.18
N THR A 208 34.08 -2.78 8.58
CA THR A 208 34.76 -3.52 9.67
C THR A 208 35.90 -4.42 9.21
N THR A 209 36.39 -4.30 7.98
CA THR A 209 37.67 -4.93 7.67
C THR A 209 38.73 -4.21 8.50
N GLN A 210 39.29 -4.93 9.49
CA GLN A 210 40.08 -4.44 10.64
C GLN A 210 41.28 -3.53 10.34
N GLU A 211 41.54 -3.17 9.08
CA GLU A 211 42.70 -2.36 8.66
C GLU A 211 42.38 -1.31 7.56
N SER A 212 41.14 -1.20 7.09
CA SER A 212 40.79 -0.24 6.02
C SER A 212 40.00 0.94 6.55
N ALA A 213 40.36 2.15 6.13
CA ALA A 213 39.61 3.38 6.40
C ALA A 213 38.11 3.22 6.08
N SER A 214 37.25 3.94 6.81
CA SER A 214 35.81 3.92 6.54
C SER A 214 35.54 4.32 5.09
N THR A 215 34.96 3.41 4.31
CA THR A 215 34.50 3.71 2.95
C THR A 215 33.13 4.38 3.05
N THR A 216 33.02 5.60 2.53
CA THR A 216 31.73 6.23 2.31
C THR A 216 31.10 5.64 1.05
N THR A 217 29.80 5.39 1.09
CA THR A 217 29.03 4.84 -0.03
C THR A 217 27.86 5.78 -0.29
N SER A 218 27.46 5.96 -1.55
CA SER A 218 26.28 6.78 -1.84
C SER A 218 25.02 6.10 -1.30
N PHE A 219 23.97 6.89 -0.99
CA PHE A 219 22.69 6.31 -0.58
C PHE A 219 22.13 5.37 -1.65
N VAL A 220 22.26 5.74 -2.93
CA VAL A 220 21.84 4.95 -4.10
C VAL A 220 22.47 3.56 -4.09
N GLU A 221 23.80 3.50 -3.96
CA GLU A 221 24.52 2.23 -3.91
C GLU A 221 24.12 1.41 -2.68
N PHE A 222 24.02 2.06 -1.52
CA PHE A 222 23.61 1.42 -0.28
C PHE A 222 22.20 0.80 -0.37
N ALA A 223 21.23 1.55 -0.88
CA ALA A 223 19.84 1.10 -1.05
C ALA A 223 19.76 -0.05 -2.05
N SER A 224 20.44 0.06 -3.20
CA SER A 224 20.52 -1.01 -4.21
C SER A 224 21.08 -2.30 -3.61
N CYS A 225 22.22 -2.22 -2.91
CA CYS A 225 22.84 -3.38 -2.25
C CYS A 225 21.94 -4.00 -1.18
N CYS A 226 21.19 -3.19 -0.41
CA CYS A 226 20.25 -3.68 0.59
C CYS A 226 19.10 -4.46 -0.05
N ILE A 227 18.54 -3.96 -1.15
CA ILE A 227 17.45 -4.61 -1.88
C ILE A 227 17.90 -5.90 -2.53
N GLU A 228 19.04 -5.90 -3.21
CA GLU A 228 19.62 -7.12 -3.80
C GLU A 228 19.87 -8.16 -2.72
N SER A 229 20.44 -7.73 -1.58
CA SER A 229 20.67 -8.61 -0.44
C SER A 229 19.39 -9.15 0.18
N HIS A 230 18.35 -8.32 0.30
CA HIS A 230 17.04 -8.75 0.75
C HIS A 230 16.46 -9.80 -0.22
N HIS A 231 16.56 -9.56 -1.53
CA HIS A 231 16.01 -10.47 -2.53
C HIS A 231 16.75 -11.80 -2.64
N GLU A 232 18.06 -11.79 -2.46
CA GLU A 232 18.86 -13.02 -2.46
C GLU A 232 18.69 -13.83 -1.17
N ALA A 233 18.64 -13.16 -0.01
CA ALA A 233 18.79 -13.83 1.28
C ALA A 233 17.48 -14.01 2.07
N ILE A 234 16.44 -13.21 1.78
CA ILE A 234 15.16 -13.21 2.52
C ILE A 234 14.03 -13.64 1.61
N CYS A 235 13.75 -12.84 0.58
CA CYS A 235 12.67 -13.13 -0.35
C CYS A 235 13.11 -13.04 -1.80
N SER A 236 13.24 -14.20 -2.46
CA SER A 236 13.30 -14.21 -3.92
C SER A 236 12.17 -13.37 -4.49
N ARG A 237 12.53 -12.36 -5.26
CA ARG A 237 11.59 -11.43 -5.88
C ARG A 237 10.65 -12.16 -6.83
N LEU A 238 9.38 -11.77 -6.89
CA LEU A 238 8.48 -12.28 -7.92
C LEU A 238 9.01 -11.90 -9.30
N SER A 239 9.29 -12.92 -10.12
CA SER A 239 9.58 -12.71 -11.53
C SER A 239 8.27 -12.36 -12.20
N LEU A 240 8.17 -11.19 -12.81
CA LEU A 240 7.00 -10.81 -13.61
C LEU A 240 7.19 -11.20 -15.07
N ALA A 241 8.45 -11.33 -15.52
CA ALA A 241 8.84 -11.86 -16.82
C ALA A 241 8.73 -13.39 -16.86
N ILE A 242 7.55 -13.91 -16.53
CA ILE A 242 7.29 -15.33 -16.56
C ILE A 242 6.92 -15.72 -18.01
N PRO A 243 7.61 -16.71 -18.61
CA PRO A 243 7.26 -17.21 -19.93
C PRO A 243 5.77 -17.58 -20.01
N THR A 244 5.13 -17.43 -21.16
CA THR A 244 3.69 -17.68 -21.31
C THR A 244 3.26 -19.07 -20.84
N ALA A 245 4.09 -20.10 -21.08
CA ALA A 245 3.85 -21.48 -20.62
C ALA A 245 3.79 -21.64 -19.09
N ASN A 246 4.26 -20.63 -18.36
CA ASN A 246 4.35 -20.60 -16.91
C ASN A 246 3.34 -19.63 -16.26
N ARG A 247 2.50 -18.96 -17.04
CA ARG A 247 1.43 -18.09 -16.53
C ARG A 247 0.21 -18.91 -16.15
N LEU A 248 -0.60 -18.40 -15.22
CA LEU A 248 -1.86 -19.05 -14.85
C LEU A 248 -2.87 -18.86 -15.99
N ASN A 249 -3.46 -19.96 -16.46
CA ASN A 249 -4.52 -19.93 -17.47
C ASN A 249 -5.93 -19.74 -16.86
N GLU A 250 -5.97 -19.38 -15.59
CA GLU A 250 -7.19 -19.19 -14.81
C GLU A 250 -7.81 -17.82 -15.06
N SER A 251 -8.90 -17.53 -14.36
CA SER A 251 -9.62 -16.28 -14.49
C SER A 251 -9.12 -15.23 -13.49
N ILE A 252 -8.70 -14.07 -14.00
CA ILE A 252 -8.37 -12.90 -13.18
C ILE A 252 -9.61 -12.46 -12.38
N GLU A 253 -10.79 -12.53 -12.99
CA GLU A 253 -12.07 -12.22 -12.35
C GLU A 253 -12.30 -13.07 -11.10
N GLU A 254 -12.16 -14.39 -11.22
CA GLU A 254 -12.37 -15.31 -10.10
C GLU A 254 -11.37 -15.03 -8.97
N ALA A 255 -10.07 -14.87 -9.29
CA ALA A 255 -9.05 -14.52 -8.30
C ALA A 255 -9.36 -13.19 -7.59
N THR A 256 -9.79 -12.18 -8.34
CA THR A 256 -10.15 -10.85 -7.82
C THR A 256 -11.38 -10.93 -6.91
N GLN A 257 -12.42 -11.67 -7.32
CA GLN A 257 -13.63 -11.87 -6.52
C GLN A 257 -13.34 -12.63 -5.23
N GLN A 258 -12.48 -13.65 -5.26
CA GLN A 258 -12.09 -14.39 -4.06
C GLN A 258 -11.30 -13.52 -3.09
N LEU A 259 -10.36 -12.72 -3.61
CA LEU A 259 -9.60 -11.77 -2.80
C LEU A 259 -10.52 -10.71 -2.17
N TYR A 260 -11.48 -10.17 -2.93
CA TYR A 260 -12.47 -9.21 -2.44
C TYR A 260 -13.33 -9.79 -1.31
N ARG A 261 -13.90 -11.00 -1.51
CA ARG A 261 -14.71 -11.68 -0.49
C ARG A 261 -13.92 -11.91 0.79
N LEU A 262 -12.65 -12.27 0.67
CA LEU A 262 -11.77 -12.46 1.83
C LEU A 262 -11.49 -11.14 2.56
N LEU A 263 -11.26 -10.06 1.84
CA LEU A 263 -11.05 -8.75 2.44
C LEU A 263 -12.28 -8.26 3.19
N LEU A 264 -13.47 -8.44 2.61
CA LEU A 264 -14.73 -8.16 3.30
C LEU A 264 -14.86 -9.02 4.57
N PHE A 265 -14.51 -10.31 4.47
CA PHE A 265 -14.51 -11.20 5.62
C PHE A 265 -13.58 -10.71 6.73
N LEU A 266 -12.32 -10.40 6.41
CA LEU A 266 -11.32 -9.90 7.37
C LEU A 266 -11.74 -8.56 7.98
N SER A 267 -12.27 -7.64 7.17
CA SER A 267 -12.78 -6.33 7.63
C SER A 267 -13.93 -6.51 8.61
N ASN A 268 -14.93 -7.31 8.25
CA ASN A 268 -16.06 -7.62 9.12
C ASN A 268 -15.62 -8.28 10.42
N LEU A 269 -14.62 -9.16 10.35
CA LEU A 269 -14.06 -9.85 11.51
C LEU A 269 -13.40 -8.85 12.47
N LEU A 270 -12.61 -7.90 11.94
CA LEU A 270 -11.96 -6.85 12.72
C LEU A 270 -12.96 -5.86 13.33
N GLN A 271 -13.93 -5.38 12.55
CA GLN A 271 -14.98 -4.48 13.04
C GLN A 271 -15.82 -5.13 14.15
N LYS A 272 -16.15 -6.42 14.00
CA LYS A 272 -16.92 -7.14 15.01
C LYS A 272 -16.12 -7.42 16.28
N ALA A 273 -14.82 -7.66 16.16
CA ALA A 273 -13.93 -7.77 17.32
C ALA A 273 -13.93 -6.46 18.14
N GLU A 274 -13.96 -5.31 17.46
CA GLU A 274 -14.00 -3.99 18.09
C GLU A 274 -15.36 -3.72 18.76
N GLN A 275 -16.47 -3.93 18.04
CA GLN A 275 -17.80 -3.62 18.54
C GLN A 275 -18.23 -4.50 19.72
N ASN A 276 -17.84 -5.77 19.72
CA ASN A 276 -18.39 -6.72 20.68
C ASN A 276 -17.60 -6.79 21.99
N MET A 277 -16.39 -6.23 22.09
CA MET A 277 -15.46 -6.49 23.22
C MET A 277 -15.27 -8.00 23.52
N VAL A 278 -15.79 -8.88 22.66
CA VAL A 278 -15.73 -10.34 22.79
C VAL A 278 -14.52 -10.75 21.99
N PRO A 279 -13.50 -11.32 22.64
CA PRO A 279 -12.32 -11.72 21.94
C PRO A 279 -12.60 -12.91 21.03
N LEU A 280 -12.14 -12.81 19.78
CA LEU A 280 -12.19 -13.91 18.83
C LEU A 280 -11.23 -15.01 19.31
N THR A 281 -11.63 -16.26 19.15
CA THR A 281 -10.72 -17.40 19.39
C THR A 281 -10.45 -18.06 18.03
N PRO A 282 -9.31 -18.77 17.86
CA PRO A 282 -8.97 -19.40 16.59
C PRO A 282 -10.13 -20.23 16.01
N PHE A 283 -10.85 -20.95 16.89
CA PHE A 283 -12.00 -21.77 16.52
C PHE A 283 -13.19 -20.96 15.95
N HIS A 284 -13.43 -19.73 16.41
CA HIS A 284 -14.48 -18.88 15.84
C HIS A 284 -14.15 -18.46 14.41
N ILE A 285 -12.87 -18.27 14.11
CA ILE A 285 -12.38 -17.98 12.76
C ILE A 285 -12.60 -19.20 11.89
N ASP A 286 -12.13 -20.38 12.31
CA ASP A 286 -12.35 -21.65 11.60
C ASP A 286 -13.84 -21.91 11.29
N CYS A 287 -14.74 -21.63 12.24
CA CYS A 287 -16.19 -21.75 12.04
C CYS A 287 -16.72 -20.74 11.02
N CYS A 288 -16.32 -19.47 11.09
CA CYS A 288 -16.77 -18.48 10.11
C CYS A 288 -16.23 -18.78 8.70
N LEU A 289 -15.09 -19.49 8.61
CA LEU A 289 -14.46 -19.91 7.36
C LEU A 289 -15.10 -21.14 6.74
N MET A 290 -15.52 -22.12 7.55
CA MET A 290 -16.24 -23.30 7.07
C MET A 290 -17.60 -22.98 6.44
N TYR A 291 -18.19 -21.82 6.76
CA TYR A 291 -19.53 -21.41 6.33
C TYR A 291 -19.54 -20.35 5.22
N GLN A 292 -18.51 -20.29 4.35
CA GLN A 292 -18.51 -19.37 3.19
C GLN A 292 -19.62 -19.70 2.16
N ALA A 293 -20.82 -19.21 2.43
CA ALA A 293 -21.83 -18.65 1.52
C ALA A 293 -23.01 -18.14 2.38
N ASP A 294 -23.31 -16.84 2.32
CA ASP A 294 -24.55 -16.20 2.81
C ASP A 294 -24.88 -16.12 4.31
N CYS A 295 -24.02 -16.58 5.22
CA CYS A 295 -24.35 -16.48 6.64
C CYS A 295 -23.91 -15.13 7.25
N ASP A 296 -24.91 -14.30 7.59
CA ASP A 296 -24.76 -13.21 8.54
C ASP A 296 -24.03 -13.75 9.78
N VAL A 297 -22.85 -13.23 10.10
CA VAL A 297 -22.10 -13.66 11.30
C VAL A 297 -22.95 -13.44 12.57
N ALA A 298 -23.93 -12.53 12.57
CA ALA A 298 -24.91 -12.43 13.65
C ALA A 298 -25.92 -13.59 13.67
N HIS A 299 -26.14 -14.29 12.55
CA HIS A 299 -26.86 -15.56 12.47
C HIS A 299 -25.99 -16.72 12.96
N ILE A 300 -24.68 -16.74 12.75
CA ILE A 300 -23.77 -17.74 13.37
C ILE A 300 -23.70 -17.53 14.89
N LEU A 301 -23.53 -16.27 15.34
CA LEU A 301 -23.51 -15.92 16.76
C LEU A 301 -24.87 -16.13 17.45
N ARG A 302 -26.00 -15.90 16.75
CA ARG A 302 -27.36 -16.27 17.22
C ARG A 302 -27.66 -17.77 17.06
N ALA A 303 -27.06 -18.44 16.09
CA ALA A 303 -27.12 -19.89 15.90
C ALA A 303 -26.39 -20.66 17.01
N HIS A 304 -25.59 -19.98 17.82
CA HIS A 304 -25.07 -20.55 19.07
C HIS A 304 -26.10 -20.57 20.21
N ASP A 305 -27.38 -20.28 19.92
CA ASP A 305 -28.55 -20.82 20.64
C ASP A 305 -29.34 -21.87 19.81
N ILE A 306 -28.70 -22.59 18.88
CA ILE A 306 -29.31 -23.73 18.17
C ILE A 306 -29.09 -25.04 18.95
N LYS A 307 -30.22 -25.66 19.27
CA LYS A 307 -30.34 -27.04 19.73
C LYS A 307 -29.79 -28.00 18.67
N PHE A 308 -28.56 -28.46 18.83
CA PHE A 308 -28.09 -29.69 18.19
C PHE A 308 -29.08 -30.84 18.47
N LYS A 309 -29.74 -31.35 17.43
CA LYS A 309 -30.30 -32.71 17.42
C LYS A 309 -29.17 -33.69 17.11
N THR A 310 -28.13 -33.72 17.96
CA THR A 310 -27.22 -34.86 17.99
C THR A 310 -27.77 -35.85 19.00
N LYS A 311 -27.95 -37.10 18.56
CA LYS A 311 -28.52 -38.20 19.37
C LYS A 311 -27.60 -38.65 20.53
N SER A 312 -26.54 -37.93 20.87
CA SER A 312 -25.70 -38.24 22.02
C SER A 312 -25.52 -37.00 22.91
N ALA A 313 -25.97 -37.12 24.15
CA ALA A 313 -25.82 -36.09 25.19
C ALA A 313 -24.36 -35.80 25.58
N GLY A 314 -23.40 -36.60 25.09
CA GLY A 314 -21.98 -36.48 25.42
C GLY A 314 -21.23 -35.34 24.73
N THR A 315 -21.56 -35.00 23.48
CA THR A 315 -20.77 -34.02 22.70
C THR A 315 -20.99 -32.58 23.15
N LYS A 316 -22.15 -32.28 23.76
CA LYS A 316 -22.50 -30.93 24.23
C LYS A 316 -21.69 -30.49 25.45
N HIS A 317 -21.27 -31.43 26.30
CA HIS A 317 -20.43 -31.14 27.46
C HIS A 317 -18.97 -30.92 27.04
N VAL A 318 -18.45 -31.77 26.15
CA VAL A 318 -17.07 -31.66 25.64
C VAL A 318 -16.81 -30.31 24.97
N LEU A 319 -17.74 -29.82 24.14
CA LEU A 319 -17.60 -28.50 23.50
C LEU A 319 -17.69 -27.34 24.49
N LYS A 320 -18.55 -27.44 25.51
CA LYS A 320 -18.72 -26.38 26.52
C LYS A 320 -17.52 -26.30 27.47
N ASP A 321 -16.86 -27.43 27.72
CA ASP A 321 -15.64 -27.51 28.50
C ASP A 321 -14.42 -27.08 27.65
N LEU A 322 -14.36 -27.43 26.35
CA LEU A 322 -13.36 -26.89 25.39
C LEU A 322 -13.45 -25.36 25.23
N LEU A 323 -14.65 -24.80 25.19
CA LEU A 323 -14.88 -23.36 25.09
C LEU A 323 -14.64 -22.62 26.40
N LYS A 324 -14.68 -23.31 27.55
CA LYS A 324 -14.32 -22.74 28.86
C LYS A 324 -12.82 -22.57 29.03
N ASP A 325 -12.03 -23.43 28.39
CA ASP A 325 -10.57 -23.39 28.46
C ASP A 325 -9.95 -22.41 27.43
N LEU A 326 -10.74 -21.96 26.45
CA LEU A 326 -10.36 -20.89 25.54
C LEU A 326 -10.64 -19.53 26.19
N SER A 327 -9.73 -19.08 27.05
CA SER A 327 -9.72 -17.70 27.53
C SER A 327 -9.68 -16.76 26.32
N PRO A 328 -10.70 -15.94 26.10
CA PRO A 328 -10.71 -15.09 24.93
C PRO A 328 -9.70 -13.95 25.19
N GLU A 329 -8.68 -13.82 24.33
CA GLU A 329 -7.67 -12.77 24.43
C GLU A 329 -8.13 -11.52 23.68
N PRO A 330 -8.46 -10.40 24.35
CA PRO A 330 -8.82 -9.16 23.67
C PRO A 330 -7.70 -8.81 22.69
N ASN A 331 -8.06 -8.63 21.42
CA ASN A 331 -7.16 -8.45 20.27
C ASN A 331 -6.52 -9.72 19.71
N TYR A 332 -7.23 -10.86 19.66
CA TYR A 332 -6.71 -12.09 19.05
C TYR A 332 -5.98 -11.90 17.72
N LEU A 333 -6.53 -11.09 16.80
CA LEU A 333 -5.93 -10.85 15.47
C LEU A 333 -4.73 -9.89 15.49
N HIS A 334 -4.52 -9.15 16.57
CA HIS A 334 -3.36 -8.29 16.70
C HIS A 334 -2.10 -9.13 16.68
N ARG A 335 -1.19 -8.81 15.75
CA ARG A 335 0.07 -9.51 15.56
C ARG A 335 -0.10 -10.97 15.13
N LYS A 336 -1.20 -11.27 14.44
CA LYS A 336 -1.43 -12.55 13.78
C LYS A 336 -1.15 -12.48 12.29
N ARG A 337 -1.04 -13.67 11.71
CA ARG A 337 -0.91 -13.90 10.28
C ARG A 337 -2.04 -14.80 9.85
N VAL A 338 -2.73 -14.38 8.81
CA VAL A 338 -3.77 -15.18 8.18
C VAL A 338 -3.29 -15.50 6.77
N ILE A 339 -3.22 -16.79 6.44
CA ILE A 339 -2.67 -17.24 5.16
C ILE A 339 -3.78 -17.82 4.32
N PHE A 340 -3.88 -17.30 3.11
CA PHE A 340 -4.88 -17.63 2.12
C PHE A 340 -4.22 -18.19 0.88
N MET A 341 -4.72 -19.33 0.42
CA MET A 341 -4.21 -20.03 -0.74
C MET A 341 -5.37 -20.21 -1.70
N VAL A 342 -5.25 -19.61 -2.87
CA VAL A 342 -6.19 -19.77 -3.98
C VAL A 342 -5.52 -20.69 -4.98
N ASN A 343 -6.12 -21.87 -5.13
CA ASN A 343 -5.82 -22.81 -6.21
C ASN A 343 -7.10 -22.97 -7.04
N ARG A 344 -6.95 -23.42 -8.29
CA ARG A 344 -8.03 -23.69 -9.26
C ARG A 344 -9.31 -24.24 -8.65
N ASP A 345 -9.15 -25.26 -7.80
CA ASP A 345 -10.25 -26.05 -7.30
C ASP A 345 -10.60 -25.74 -5.84
N ASN A 346 -9.75 -25.02 -5.12
CA ASN A 346 -9.87 -24.85 -3.69
C ASN A 346 -9.38 -23.49 -3.21
N VAL A 347 -10.16 -22.93 -2.30
CA VAL A 347 -9.77 -21.80 -1.48
C VAL A 347 -9.46 -22.33 -0.09
N ILE A 348 -8.22 -22.18 0.35
CA ILE A 348 -7.77 -22.62 1.67
C ILE A 348 -7.42 -21.38 2.47
N LEU A 349 -8.12 -21.16 3.58
CA LEU A 349 -7.66 -20.22 4.61
C LEU A 349 -7.15 -21.03 5.81
N SER A 350 -6.01 -20.62 6.35
CA SER A 350 -5.43 -21.30 7.49
C SER A 350 -4.54 -20.36 8.30
N GLU A 351 -4.43 -20.68 9.58
CA GLU A 351 -3.48 -20.07 10.48
C GLU A 351 -2.24 -20.96 10.61
N PRO A 352 -1.05 -20.39 10.87
CA PRO A 352 0.09 -21.19 11.26
C PRO A 352 -0.22 -22.04 12.51
N PRO A 353 0.24 -23.31 12.58
CA PRO A 353 0.07 -24.16 13.75
C PRO A 353 0.47 -23.44 15.04
N PHE A 354 -0.32 -23.58 16.10
CA PHE A 354 -0.09 -22.86 17.36
C PHE A 354 1.32 -23.08 17.93
N ASP A 355 1.86 -24.29 17.77
CA ASP A 355 3.19 -24.72 18.19
C ASP A 355 4.33 -24.29 17.25
N SER A 356 4.01 -23.68 16.10
CA SER A 356 5.01 -23.14 15.20
C SER A 356 5.70 -21.93 15.83
N PRO A 357 7.04 -21.81 15.80
CA PRO A 357 7.74 -20.60 16.22
C PRO A 357 7.38 -19.37 15.36
N THR A 358 6.60 -19.58 14.30
CA THR A 358 6.11 -18.57 13.38
C THR A 358 4.66 -18.14 13.68
N SER A 359 3.95 -18.76 14.62
CA SER A 359 2.52 -18.51 14.86
C SER A 359 2.25 -17.20 15.60
N VAL A 360 3.20 -16.75 16.43
CA VAL A 360 3.09 -15.53 17.23
C VAL A 360 4.26 -14.60 16.90
N LEU A 361 3.94 -13.34 16.63
CA LEU A 361 4.94 -12.31 16.40
C LEU A 361 5.78 -12.08 17.67
N PRO A 362 7.11 -12.15 17.62
CA PRO A 362 7.97 -11.82 18.76
C PRO A 362 7.76 -10.36 19.21
N MET A 363 7.87 -10.10 20.52
CA MET A 363 7.80 -8.72 21.08
C MET A 363 8.81 -7.78 20.40
N GLU A 364 9.99 -8.31 20.12
CA GLU A 364 11.04 -7.65 19.34
C GLU A 364 11.15 -8.39 18.00
N TYR A 365 10.39 -7.93 17.02
CA TYR A 365 10.48 -8.46 15.66
C TYR A 365 11.00 -7.39 14.72
N ILE A 366 11.77 -7.82 13.73
CA ILE A 366 11.99 -7.00 12.54
C ILE A 366 10.92 -7.35 11.50
N PRO A 367 10.48 -6.41 10.66
CA PRO A 367 9.39 -6.64 9.71
C PRO A 367 9.58 -7.86 8.80
N GLN A 368 10.81 -8.17 8.42
CA GLN A 368 11.19 -9.34 7.60
C GLN A 368 10.85 -10.68 8.27
N TRP A 369 10.62 -10.69 9.58
CA TRP A 369 10.12 -11.86 10.29
C TRP A 369 8.85 -12.40 9.62
N HIS A 370 7.90 -11.53 9.23
CA HIS A 370 6.64 -11.99 8.68
C HIS A 370 6.80 -12.72 7.34
N ILE A 371 7.73 -12.27 6.49
CA ILE A 371 8.00 -12.91 5.20
C ILE A 371 8.62 -14.29 5.42
N ASN A 372 9.64 -14.40 6.27
CA ASN A 372 10.30 -15.67 6.56
C ASN A 372 9.36 -16.65 7.27
N ALA A 373 8.58 -16.14 8.22
CA ALA A 373 7.56 -16.90 8.92
C ALA A 373 6.52 -17.44 7.93
N THR A 374 6.21 -16.70 6.85
CA THR A 374 5.24 -17.12 5.83
C THR A 374 5.87 -18.15 4.92
N LYS A 375 7.12 -17.96 4.50
CA LYS A 375 7.89 -18.94 3.72
C LYS A 375 8.07 -20.28 4.44
N ALA A 376 8.49 -20.23 5.70
CA ALA A 376 8.67 -21.41 6.53
C ALA A 376 7.36 -22.21 6.66
N TRP A 377 6.23 -21.49 6.71
CA TRP A 377 4.92 -22.11 6.78
C TRP A 377 4.39 -22.60 5.44
N LEU A 378 4.62 -21.87 4.33
CA LEU A 378 4.19 -22.29 3.00
C LEU A 378 4.96 -23.50 2.47
N MET A 379 6.08 -23.84 3.09
CA MET A 379 6.90 -25.00 2.74
C MET A 379 7.07 -25.98 3.93
N PRO A 380 6.00 -26.44 4.61
CA PRO A 380 6.18 -27.29 5.77
C PRO A 380 6.38 -28.73 5.31
N GLY A 381 7.61 -29.24 5.41
CA GLY A 381 7.87 -30.68 5.44
C GLY A 381 7.43 -31.48 4.22
N MET A 382 7.16 -30.86 3.06
CA MET A 382 7.05 -31.58 1.80
C MET A 382 8.42 -32.16 1.48
N THR A 383 8.62 -33.43 1.86
CA THR A 383 9.84 -34.18 1.57
C THR A 383 10.07 -34.35 0.08
N ASP A 384 8.98 -34.27 -0.72
CA ASP A 384 9.05 -34.24 -2.17
C ASP A 384 9.05 -32.81 -2.70
N GLN A 385 10.24 -32.35 -3.08
CA GLN A 385 10.45 -31.03 -3.68
C GLN A 385 9.69 -30.85 -5.00
N ALA A 386 9.40 -31.93 -5.75
CA ALA A 386 8.67 -31.86 -7.01
C ALA A 386 7.17 -31.63 -6.79
N GLU A 387 6.58 -32.25 -5.76
CA GLU A 387 5.18 -32.05 -5.40
C GLU A 387 4.95 -30.62 -4.87
N ALA A 388 5.83 -30.14 -3.99
CA ALA A 388 5.82 -28.76 -3.54
C ALA A 388 5.89 -27.78 -4.72
N THR A 389 6.81 -28.03 -5.66
CA THR A 389 6.98 -27.18 -6.84
C THR A 389 5.69 -27.13 -7.67
N ARG A 390 5.09 -28.28 -8.00
CA ARG A 390 3.84 -28.33 -8.78
C ARG A 390 2.68 -27.60 -8.09
N PHE A 391 2.52 -27.82 -6.80
CA PHE A 391 1.47 -27.16 -6.02
C PHE A 391 1.65 -25.64 -6.03
N HIS A 392 2.89 -25.14 -5.87
CA HIS A 392 3.19 -23.70 -5.88
C HIS A 392 3.16 -23.05 -7.28
N GLU A 393 3.21 -23.84 -8.36
CA GLU A 393 3.12 -23.30 -9.73
C GLU A 393 1.71 -22.86 -10.10
N GLN A 394 0.71 -23.55 -9.55
CA GLN A 394 -0.72 -23.35 -9.83
C GLN A 394 -1.45 -22.56 -8.73
N THR A 395 -0.81 -22.34 -7.58
CA THR A 395 -1.45 -21.67 -6.43
C THR A 395 -0.98 -20.23 -6.32
N LEU A 396 -1.92 -19.30 -6.17
CA LEU A 396 -1.65 -17.95 -5.66
C LEU A 396 -1.83 -17.97 -4.15
N THR A 397 -0.81 -17.54 -3.42
CA THR A 397 -0.90 -17.46 -1.97
C THR A 397 -0.90 -16.00 -1.55
N PHE A 398 -1.96 -15.57 -0.90
CA PHE A 398 -2.07 -14.27 -0.26
C PHE A 398 -1.82 -14.42 1.23
N SER A 399 -0.92 -13.62 1.80
CA SER A 399 -0.65 -13.61 3.23
C SER A 399 -0.98 -12.24 3.81
N PHE A 400 -1.93 -12.23 4.73
CA PHE A 400 -2.37 -11.04 5.45
C PHE A 400 -1.61 -10.98 6.77
N HIS A 401 -0.87 -9.89 6.96
CA HIS A 401 -0.12 -9.63 8.18
C HIS A 401 -0.84 -8.52 8.92
N VAL A 402 -1.61 -8.90 9.94
CA VAL A 402 -2.39 -7.96 10.76
C VAL A 402 -1.47 -7.44 11.86
N VAL A 403 -0.76 -6.35 11.57
CA VAL A 403 0.11 -5.68 12.54
C VAL A 403 -0.75 -4.99 13.60
N SER A 404 -1.77 -4.25 13.15
CA SER A 404 -2.82 -3.65 13.98
C SER A 404 -4.12 -3.54 13.19
N LYS A 405 -5.20 -3.05 13.84
CA LYS A 405 -6.50 -2.86 13.18
C LYS A 405 -6.43 -1.95 11.95
N ASP A 406 -5.55 -0.96 12.00
CA ASP A 406 -5.31 0.02 10.94
C ASP A 406 -3.95 -0.22 10.26
N ASN A 407 -3.39 -1.42 10.38
CA ASN A 407 -2.13 -1.80 9.74
C ASN A 407 -2.17 -3.26 9.27
N ILE A 408 -2.73 -3.48 8.08
CA ILE A 408 -2.85 -4.81 7.47
C ILE A 408 -2.04 -4.82 6.18
N LYS A 409 -0.97 -5.61 6.16
CA LYS A 409 -0.11 -5.77 4.99
C LYS A 409 -0.55 -7.00 4.20
N LEU A 410 -0.63 -6.89 2.88
CA LEU A 410 -0.92 -8.01 1.98
C LEU A 410 0.34 -8.38 1.19
N TRP A 411 0.68 -9.66 1.22
CA TRP A 411 1.76 -10.23 0.42
C TRP A 411 1.23 -11.28 -0.54
N LEU A 412 1.69 -11.28 -1.77
CA LEU A 412 1.44 -12.33 -2.74
C LEU A 412 2.69 -13.20 -2.87
N PHE A 413 2.52 -14.50 -2.70
CA PHE A 413 3.54 -15.52 -2.89
C PHE A 413 3.19 -16.41 -4.07
N ARG A 414 4.19 -16.68 -4.90
CA ARG A 414 4.12 -17.61 -6.03
C ARG A 414 5.50 -18.18 -6.33
N ARG A 415 5.63 -19.50 -6.49
CA ARG A 415 6.91 -20.18 -6.80
C ARG A 415 8.06 -19.77 -5.86
N GLN A 416 7.80 -19.76 -4.56
CA GLN A 416 8.72 -19.30 -3.48
C GLN A 416 9.11 -17.83 -3.53
N GLN A 417 8.62 -17.10 -4.53
CA GLN A 417 8.84 -15.69 -4.69
C GLN A 417 7.71 -14.89 -4.03
N CYS A 418 7.98 -13.65 -3.65
CA CYS A 418 6.96 -12.78 -3.08
C CYS A 418 6.99 -11.37 -3.66
N ILE A 419 5.87 -10.68 -3.53
CA ILE A 419 5.72 -9.24 -3.74
C ILE A 419 4.70 -8.71 -2.73
N ARG A 420 4.91 -7.49 -2.22
CA ARG A 420 3.89 -6.79 -1.42
C ARG A 420 2.82 -6.27 -2.36
N VAL A 421 1.55 -6.58 -2.08
CA VAL A 421 0.44 -6.15 -2.91
C VAL A 421 -0.14 -4.87 -2.32
N LEU A 422 -0.07 -3.81 -3.12
CA LEU A 422 -0.88 -2.63 -2.90
C LEU A 422 -2.15 -2.74 -3.73
N PRO A 423 -3.31 -2.34 -3.17
CA PRO A 423 -4.58 -2.37 -3.89
C PRO A 423 -4.51 -1.76 -5.29
N SER A 424 -3.96 -0.55 -5.41
CA SER A 424 -3.89 0.20 -6.67
C SER A 424 -3.05 -0.45 -7.76
N TYR A 425 -2.30 -1.52 -7.45
CA TYR A 425 -1.45 -2.26 -8.38
C TYR A 425 -1.89 -3.70 -8.59
N LEU A 426 -3.00 -4.10 -7.96
CA LEU A 426 -3.48 -5.47 -8.02
C LEU A 426 -3.72 -5.89 -9.48
N THR A 427 -4.26 -4.99 -10.29
CA THR A 427 -4.53 -5.19 -11.72
C THR A 427 -3.29 -5.53 -12.52
N GLU A 428 -2.23 -4.76 -12.37
CA GLU A 428 -0.97 -4.90 -13.09
C GLU A 428 -0.26 -6.19 -12.66
N ILE A 429 -0.28 -6.49 -11.36
CA ILE A 429 0.29 -7.72 -10.81
C ILE A 429 -0.46 -8.94 -11.37
N LEU A 430 -1.81 -8.93 -11.36
CA LEU A 430 -2.59 -10.05 -11.88
C LEU A 430 -2.42 -10.19 -13.41
N ALA A 431 -2.44 -9.09 -14.17
CA ALA A 431 -2.19 -9.13 -15.62
C ALA A 431 -0.80 -9.70 -15.97
N ALA A 432 0.21 -9.45 -15.14
CA ALA A 432 1.55 -10.02 -15.31
C ALA A 432 1.61 -11.53 -15.02
N ILE A 433 0.78 -12.03 -14.11
CA ILE A 433 0.81 -13.44 -13.66
C ILE A 433 -0.07 -14.35 -14.53
N PHE A 434 -1.16 -13.81 -15.08
CA PHE A 434 -2.15 -14.56 -15.84
C PHE A 434 -1.91 -14.50 -17.35
N VAL A 435 -2.40 -15.51 -18.06
CA VAL A 435 -2.49 -15.50 -19.53
C VAL A 435 -3.61 -14.54 -19.93
N MET A 436 -3.28 -13.51 -20.72
CA MET A 436 -4.25 -12.53 -21.22
C MET A 436 -5.05 -13.07 -22.41
N ASN A 437 -5.88 -14.08 -22.16
CA ASN A 437 -6.86 -14.60 -23.11
C ASN A 437 -8.06 -13.63 -23.26
N GLU A 438 -8.98 -13.92 -24.18
CA GLU A 438 -10.16 -13.08 -24.43
C GLU A 438 -10.98 -12.80 -23.16
N ARG A 439 -11.16 -13.81 -22.30
CA ARG A 439 -11.89 -13.68 -21.02
C ARG A 439 -11.20 -12.69 -20.09
N ASN A 440 -9.90 -12.86 -19.85
CA ASN A 440 -9.14 -11.99 -18.94
C ASN A 440 -9.01 -10.57 -19.50
N THR A 441 -8.77 -10.42 -20.80
CA THR A 441 -8.75 -9.11 -21.48
C THR A 441 -10.11 -8.42 -21.38
N THR A 442 -11.20 -9.15 -21.59
CA THR A 442 -12.55 -8.61 -21.48
C THR A 442 -12.86 -8.18 -20.06
N PHE A 443 -12.51 -8.99 -19.06
CA PHE A 443 -12.71 -8.65 -17.66
C PHE A 443 -11.97 -7.35 -17.29
N MET A 444 -10.67 -7.26 -17.63
CA MET A 444 -9.85 -6.08 -17.36
C MET A 444 -10.38 -4.81 -18.04
N LYS A 445 -11.00 -4.93 -19.22
CA LYS A 445 -11.58 -3.79 -19.96
C LYS A 445 -12.97 -3.40 -19.48
N ARG A 446 -13.87 -4.36 -19.29
CA ARG A 446 -15.30 -4.10 -18.98
C ARG A 446 -15.55 -3.81 -17.52
N SER A 447 -14.66 -4.26 -16.65
CA SER A 447 -14.89 -4.28 -15.22
C SER A 447 -14.02 -3.26 -14.50
N ALA A 448 -13.61 -2.18 -15.19
CA ALA A 448 -12.87 -1.09 -14.57
C ALA A 448 -13.59 -0.62 -13.30
N ASP A 449 -14.89 -0.34 -13.37
CA ASP A 449 -15.70 0.06 -12.21
C ASP A 449 -15.73 -1.00 -11.09
N PHE A 450 -15.83 -2.28 -11.43
CA PHE A 450 -15.85 -3.36 -10.42
C PHE A 450 -14.47 -3.54 -9.77
N ILE A 451 -13.42 -3.53 -10.57
CA ILE A 451 -12.04 -3.60 -10.10
C ILE A 451 -11.75 -2.39 -9.23
N ASP A 452 -12.14 -1.20 -9.66
CA ASP A 452 -12.01 0.03 -8.90
C ASP A 452 -12.79 -0.09 -7.58
N CYS A 453 -14.00 -0.64 -7.58
CA CYS A 453 -14.74 -0.92 -6.35
C CYS A 453 -14.00 -1.91 -5.42
N VAL A 454 -13.42 -2.97 -5.99
CA VAL A 454 -12.61 -3.94 -5.24
C VAL A 454 -11.39 -3.26 -4.64
N VAL A 455 -10.57 -2.57 -5.46
CA VAL A 455 -9.39 -1.81 -5.07
C VAL A 455 -9.75 -0.79 -4.00
N GLN A 456 -10.83 -0.04 -4.21
CA GLN A 456 -11.34 0.93 -3.26
C GLN A 456 -11.65 0.28 -1.91
N THR A 457 -12.31 -0.87 -1.93
CA THR A 457 -12.58 -1.63 -0.72
C THR A 457 -11.29 -2.15 -0.10
N MET A 458 -10.35 -2.69 -0.89
CA MET A 458 -9.09 -3.20 -0.36
C MET A 458 -8.31 -2.09 0.33
N GLU A 459 -8.29 -0.87 -0.19
CA GLU A 459 -7.61 0.27 0.44
C GLU A 459 -8.25 0.70 1.76
N THR A 460 -9.55 0.46 1.97
CA THR A 460 -10.19 0.68 3.28
C THR A 460 -9.81 -0.37 4.32
N VAL A 461 -9.36 -1.55 3.88
CA VAL A 461 -9.06 -2.69 4.76
C VAL A 461 -7.55 -2.85 4.95
N LEU A 462 -6.80 -2.84 3.85
CA LEU A 462 -5.34 -2.91 3.76
C LEU A 462 -4.74 -1.54 3.98
N VAL A 463 -4.98 -1.01 5.18
CA VAL A 463 -4.39 0.25 5.61
C VAL A 463 -2.91 -0.04 5.84
N ASP A 464 -2.05 0.29 4.88
CA ASP A 464 -0.61 0.11 5.01
C ASP A 464 0.04 1.44 5.38
N ARG A 465 0.10 1.74 6.68
CA ARG A 465 0.63 3.03 7.19
C ARG A 465 2.05 3.30 6.74
N ASP A 466 2.89 2.28 6.78
CA ASP A 466 4.29 2.43 6.39
C ASP A 466 4.37 2.85 4.92
N MET A 467 3.68 2.15 4.02
CA MET A 467 3.70 2.47 2.58
C MET A 467 3.05 3.81 2.25
N SER A 468 1.97 4.16 2.96
CA SER A 468 1.26 5.42 2.73
C SER A 468 2.16 6.63 2.98
N LEU A 469 3.05 6.55 3.98
CA LEU A 469 4.06 7.57 4.23
C LEU A 469 5.03 7.71 3.06
N LEU A 470 5.46 6.60 2.44
CA LEU A 470 6.37 6.64 1.29
C LEU A 470 5.74 7.31 0.06
N TYR A 471 4.44 7.10 -0.17
CA TYR A 471 3.73 7.79 -1.25
C TYR A 471 3.50 9.27 -0.97
N ALA A 472 3.25 9.64 0.29
CA ALA A 472 3.15 11.05 0.68
C ALA A 472 4.45 11.81 0.43
N LEU A 473 5.60 11.11 0.46
CA LEU A 473 6.93 11.68 0.23
C LEU A 473 7.31 11.82 -1.25
N LYS A 474 6.65 11.10 -2.16
CA LYS A 474 6.95 11.23 -3.59
C LYS A 474 6.21 12.44 -4.16
N PRO A 475 6.91 13.44 -4.73
CA PRO A 475 6.25 14.50 -5.46
C PRO A 475 5.39 13.90 -6.58
N SER A 476 4.16 14.37 -6.71
CA SER A 476 3.19 13.89 -7.69
C SER A 476 3.68 14.24 -9.11
N ARG A 477 4.52 13.38 -9.71
CA ARG A 477 5.01 13.56 -11.09
C ARG A 477 3.90 13.79 -12.14
N THR A 478 2.66 13.39 -11.83
CA THR A 478 1.50 13.59 -12.70
C THR A 478 1.13 15.06 -12.91
N ALA A 479 1.50 15.99 -12.02
CA ALA A 479 1.13 17.40 -12.18
C ALA A 479 1.95 18.11 -13.28
N GLU A 480 3.20 17.68 -13.53
CA GLU A 480 4.07 18.34 -14.52
C GLU A 480 3.85 17.77 -15.93
N ALA A 481 3.71 16.45 -16.07
CA ALA A 481 3.60 15.80 -17.38
C ALA A 481 2.25 16.07 -18.09
N GLN A 482 1.14 16.22 -17.36
CA GLN A 482 -0.15 16.55 -17.97
C GLN A 482 -0.20 18.00 -18.46
N SER A 483 0.55 18.92 -17.82
CA SER A 483 0.55 20.34 -18.23
C SER A 483 1.34 20.61 -19.51
N THR A 484 2.34 19.78 -19.83
CA THR A 484 3.16 19.93 -21.04
C THR A 484 2.50 19.27 -22.24
N ASP A 485 1.92 18.07 -22.07
CA ASP A 485 1.32 17.34 -23.20
C ASP A 485 -0.01 17.97 -23.65
N GLU A 486 -0.84 18.49 -22.75
CA GLU A 486 -2.06 19.22 -23.13
C GLU A 486 -1.73 20.57 -23.80
N ALA A 487 -0.69 21.27 -23.34
CA ALA A 487 -0.27 22.55 -23.94
C ALA A 487 0.42 22.40 -25.31
N GLU A 488 1.10 21.27 -25.55
CA GLU A 488 1.66 20.96 -26.87
C GLU A 488 0.58 20.48 -27.84
N HIS A 489 -0.40 19.69 -27.37
CA HIS A 489 -1.49 19.23 -28.24
C HIS A 489 -2.47 20.35 -28.61
N GLU A 490 -2.72 21.32 -27.72
CA GLU A 490 -3.49 22.54 -28.05
C GLU A 490 -2.73 23.46 -29.01
N ARG A 491 -1.39 23.53 -28.94
CA ARG A 491 -0.59 24.29 -29.92
C ARG A 491 -0.61 23.70 -31.32
N GLU A 492 -0.51 22.38 -31.44
CA GLU A 492 -0.59 21.70 -32.75
C GLU A 492 -1.97 21.89 -33.41
N PHE A 493 -3.05 21.90 -32.62
CA PHE A 493 -4.40 22.07 -33.13
C PHE A 493 -4.71 23.49 -33.62
N ASP A 494 -4.04 24.52 -33.07
CA ASP A 494 -4.16 25.91 -33.52
C ASP A 494 -3.27 26.24 -34.73
N GLU A 495 -2.20 25.47 -34.98
CA GLU A 495 -1.37 25.61 -36.18
C GLU A 495 -2.03 24.97 -37.41
N GLU A 496 -2.64 23.78 -37.30
CA GLU A 496 -3.34 23.14 -38.44
C GLU A 496 -4.60 23.90 -38.88
N LYS A 497 -5.22 24.69 -38.00
CA LYS A 497 -6.43 25.45 -38.33
C LYS A 497 -6.15 26.76 -39.08
N ASN A 498 -4.89 27.20 -39.13
CA ASN A 498 -4.48 28.42 -39.84
C ASN A 498 -3.96 28.17 -41.27
N GLU A 499 -3.92 26.92 -41.75
CA GLU A 499 -3.43 26.58 -43.09
C GLU A 499 -4.53 26.18 -44.09
N MET A 500 -5.82 26.39 -43.79
CA MET A 500 -6.92 25.88 -44.63
C MET A 500 -7.86 26.92 -45.24
N ASP A 501 -7.46 28.19 -45.28
CA ASP A 501 -8.19 29.27 -45.96
C ASP A 501 -7.25 30.03 -46.88
N ASP A 502 -6.95 29.50 -48.07
CA ASP A 502 -6.56 30.25 -49.29
C ASP A 502 -6.28 29.23 -50.40
N ASP A 503 -7.25 29.04 -51.29
CA ASP A 503 -7.09 28.88 -52.76
C ASP A 503 -8.40 28.32 -53.35
N ASP A 504 -9.42 29.20 -53.37
CA ASP A 504 -10.41 29.19 -54.44
C ASP A 504 -9.70 29.68 -55.72
N ASP A 505 -9.33 28.78 -56.62
CA ASP A 505 -9.18 29.16 -58.02
C ASP A 505 -9.82 28.09 -58.93
N VAL A 506 -10.91 28.58 -59.51
CA VAL A 506 -11.69 28.08 -60.63
C VAL A 506 -10.80 27.86 -61.84
N GLU A 507 -10.80 26.68 -62.45
CA GLU A 507 -10.86 26.55 -63.90
C GLU A 507 -11.78 25.37 -64.28
N ASP A 508 -12.90 25.75 -64.88
CA ASP A 508 -13.69 24.92 -65.80
C ASP A 508 -12.75 24.40 -66.90
N ASP A 509 -12.83 23.11 -67.23
CA ASP A 509 -12.63 22.68 -68.60
C ASP A 509 -13.48 21.43 -68.85
N ASP A 510 -14.40 21.63 -69.80
CA ASP A 510 -15.11 20.63 -70.56
C ASP A 510 -14.12 19.61 -71.15
N ASP A 511 -14.53 18.35 -71.28
CA ASP A 511 -14.55 17.64 -72.56
C ASP A 511 -14.81 16.14 -72.35
N ASP A 512 -15.97 15.74 -72.86
CA ASP A 512 -16.16 14.65 -73.79
C ASP A 512 -15.62 13.23 -73.52
N ASP A 513 -16.55 12.32 -73.76
CA ASP A 513 -16.42 11.18 -74.66
C ASP A 513 -16.29 9.77 -74.07
N ASP A 514 -17.35 9.03 -74.39
CA ASP A 514 -17.31 7.73 -75.03
C ASP A 514 -16.78 6.51 -74.26
N SER A 515 -17.78 5.77 -73.76
CA SER A 515 -18.18 4.48 -74.33
C SER A 515 -17.56 3.18 -73.78
N GLN A 516 -18.42 2.15 -73.87
CA GLN A 516 -18.21 0.70 -73.82
C GLN A 516 -18.24 0.09 -72.41
N GLU A 517 -19.32 -0.59 -72.01
CA GLU A 517 -19.72 -1.95 -72.43
C GLU A 517 -18.54 -2.93 -72.44
N GLU A 518 -18.47 -3.83 -71.47
CA GLU A 518 -18.69 -5.27 -71.68
C GLU A 518 -18.51 -6.07 -70.36
N GLU A 519 -19.48 -6.97 -70.15
CA GLU A 519 -19.55 -8.22 -69.35
C GLU A 519 -18.89 -8.36 -67.96
#